data_AF-A0AAN4WLP0-F1
#
_entry.id   AF-A0AAN4WLP0-F1
#
_cell.length_a   1.000
_cell.length_b   1.000
_cell.length_c   1.000
_cell.angle_alpha   90.00
_cell.angle_beta   90.00
_cell.angle_gamma   90.00
#
_symmetry.space_group_name_H-M   'P 1'
#
loop_
_entity.id
_entity.type
_entity.pdbx_description
1 polymer ?
#
loop_
_entity_poly.entity_id
_entity_poly.type
_entity_poly.pdbx_seq_one_letter_code
_entity_poly.pdbx_strand_id
1 'polypeptide(L)'
;MNPEEMVKKQVEQMKTELKLNEQQEKQVKDLFTENLKKREELMKKYQGQRDSVMVNMKKMEDQQNLSLKKILTEEQYKTYLTNLEKRKQEMEKRRKEMMDKRGGQRGGHGDPATVNEDHECKGCGGCDKHK
;
A
#
# COMPACT_ATOMS: atom_id res chain seq x y z
N MET A 1 0.29 -16.48 1.22
CA MET A 1 1.64 -16.53 1.80
C MET A 1 1.52 -16.96 3.24
N ASN A 2 2.36 -17.88 3.69
CA ASN A 2 2.42 -18.28 5.09
C ASN A 2 3.13 -17.17 5.93
N PRO A 3 2.63 -16.80 7.12
CA PRO A 3 3.31 -15.92 8.07
C PRO A 3 4.82 -16.18 8.24
N GLU A 4 5.21 -17.45 8.35
CA GLU A 4 6.62 -17.81 8.55
C GLU A 4 7.49 -17.52 7.33
N GLU A 5 6.96 -17.73 6.12
CA GLU A 5 7.67 -17.42 4.89
C GLU A 5 7.85 -15.92 4.70
N MET A 6 6.87 -15.11 5.15
CA MET A 6 6.98 -13.65 5.10
C MET A 6 8.12 -13.16 6.00
N VAL A 7 8.18 -13.64 7.24
CA VAL A 7 9.26 -13.31 8.18
C VAL A 7 10.59 -13.77 7.62
N LYS A 8 10.68 -15.02 7.13
CA LYS A 8 11.92 -15.55 6.56
C LYS A 8 12.45 -14.67 5.42
N LYS A 9 11.59 -14.29 4.48
CA LYS A 9 11.98 -13.40 3.36
C LYS A 9 12.45 -12.04 3.86
N GLN A 10 11.78 -11.47 4.86
CA GLN A 10 12.15 -10.16 5.41
C GLN A 10 13.51 -10.21 6.13
N VAL A 11 13.76 -11.29 6.86
CA VAL A 11 15.04 -11.54 7.53
C VAL A 11 16.16 -11.76 6.50
N GLU A 12 15.94 -12.57 5.46
CA GLU A 12 16.91 -12.82 4.38
C GLU A 12 17.28 -11.54 3.62
N GLN A 13 16.30 -10.68 3.33
CA GLN A 13 16.53 -9.37 2.73
C GLN A 13 17.40 -8.50 3.63
N MET A 14 17.06 -8.38 4.92
CA MET A 14 17.88 -7.60 5.85
C MET A 14 19.28 -8.18 6.05
N LYS A 15 19.40 -9.51 6.10
CA LYS A 15 20.69 -10.19 6.18
C LYS A 15 21.57 -9.82 5.00
N THR A 16 21.01 -9.76 3.80
CA THR A 16 21.74 -9.39 2.58
C THR A 16 22.08 -7.90 2.55
N GLU A 17 21.10 -7.03 2.83
CA GLU A 17 21.29 -5.57 2.79
C GLU A 17 22.24 -5.05 3.87
N LEU A 18 22.19 -5.65 5.08
CA LEU A 18 22.90 -5.16 6.27
C LEU A 18 24.04 -6.07 6.72
N LYS A 19 24.26 -7.19 6.02
CA LYS A 19 25.27 -8.20 6.36
C LYS A 19 25.16 -8.64 7.82
N LEU A 20 23.95 -9.03 8.24
CA LEU A 20 23.68 -9.44 9.62
C LEU A 20 24.47 -10.69 9.99
N ASN A 21 24.97 -10.73 11.23
CA ASN A 21 25.51 -11.96 11.81
C ASN A 21 24.37 -12.89 12.32
N GLU A 22 24.71 -14.12 12.69
CA GLU A 22 23.73 -15.13 13.12
C GLU A 22 22.93 -14.71 14.36
N GLN A 23 23.57 -14.03 15.31
CA GLN A 23 22.88 -13.55 16.52
C GLN A 23 21.85 -12.46 16.18
N GLN A 24 22.25 -11.49 15.35
CA GLN A 24 21.37 -10.42 14.88
C GLN A 24 20.22 -10.99 14.05
N GLU A 25 20.50 -11.95 13.16
CA GLU A 25 19.49 -12.63 12.36
C GLU A 25 18.40 -13.28 13.23
N LYS A 26 18.81 -13.99 14.29
CA LYS A 26 17.87 -14.61 15.23
C LYS A 26 17.02 -13.56 15.95
N GLN A 27 17.64 -12.49 16.46
CA GLN A 27 16.91 -11.41 17.14
C GLN A 27 15.93 -10.67 16.22
N VAL A 28 16.32 -10.43 14.96
CA VAL A 28 15.44 -9.82 13.95
C VAL A 28 14.27 -10.76 13.62
N LYS A 29 14.54 -12.06 13.45
CA LYS A 29 13.50 -13.06 13.18
C LYS A 29 12.46 -13.10 14.29
N ASP A 30 12.90 -13.11 15.55
CA ASP A 30 12.01 -13.11 16.70
C ASP A 30 11.17 -11.83 16.75
N LEU A 31 11.80 -10.66 16.56
CA LEU A 31 11.14 -9.36 16.48
C LEU A 31 10.04 -9.32 15.40
N PHE A 32 10.35 -9.79 14.19
CA PHE A 32 9.39 -9.78 13.08
C PHE A 32 8.28 -10.80 13.24
N THR A 33 8.57 -11.95 13.85
CA THR A 33 7.54 -12.94 14.20
C THR A 33 6.54 -12.36 15.20
N GLU A 34 7.01 -11.69 16.24
CA GLU A 34 6.16 -11.05 17.23
C GLU A 34 5.35 -9.89 16.63
N ASN A 35 6.00 -9.03 15.84
CA ASN A 35 5.34 -7.91 15.19
C ASN A 35 4.27 -8.36 14.20
N LEU A 36 4.49 -9.46 13.47
CA LEU A 36 3.50 -10.00 12.55
C LEU A 36 2.23 -10.45 13.30
N LYS A 37 2.38 -11.16 14.42
CA LYS A 37 1.24 -11.55 15.27
C LYS A 37 0.47 -10.33 15.78
N LYS A 38 1.17 -9.33 16.33
CA LYS A 38 0.56 -8.07 16.78
C LYS A 38 -0.16 -7.34 15.63
N ARG A 39 0.43 -7.37 14.43
CA ARG A 39 -0.16 -6.79 13.23
C ARG A 39 -1.47 -7.48 12.86
N GLU A 40 -1.50 -8.81 12.87
CA GLU A 40 -2.70 -9.59 12.57
C GLU A 40 -3.82 -9.31 13.58
N GLU A 41 -3.50 -9.27 14.87
CA GLU A 41 -4.45 -8.93 15.93
C GLU A 41 -5.01 -7.51 15.78
N LEU A 42 -4.14 -6.54 15.53
CA LEU A 42 -4.53 -5.14 15.30
C LEU A 42 -5.44 -5.01 14.09
N MET A 43 -5.11 -5.68 12.98
CA MET A 43 -5.92 -5.65 11.75
C MET A 43 -7.31 -6.26 11.97
N LYS A 44 -7.41 -7.33 12.76
CA LYS A 44 -8.70 -7.91 13.17
C LYS A 44 -9.46 -6.97 14.10
N LYS A 45 -8.80 -6.40 15.11
CA LYS A 45 -9.40 -5.53 16.13
C LYS A 45 -9.98 -4.24 15.55
N TYR A 46 -9.30 -3.65 14.57
CA TYR A 46 -9.70 -2.38 13.96
C TYR A 46 -10.21 -2.57 12.52
N GLN A 47 -10.77 -3.74 12.21
CA GLN A 47 -11.33 -4.01 10.89
C GLN A 47 -12.39 -2.96 10.53
N GLY A 48 -12.28 -2.36 9.34
CA GLY A 48 -13.15 -1.28 8.88
C GLY A 48 -12.79 0.12 9.41
N GLN A 49 -11.93 0.24 10.42
CA GLN A 49 -11.51 1.53 11.00
C GLN A 49 -10.15 1.95 10.46
N ARG A 50 -10.13 2.50 9.25
CA ARG A 50 -8.88 2.82 8.52
C ARG A 50 -7.94 3.76 9.28
N ASP A 51 -8.46 4.80 9.90
CA ASP A 51 -7.63 5.79 10.62
C ASP A 51 -7.00 5.17 11.87
N SER A 52 -7.77 4.37 12.63
CA SER A 52 -7.25 3.65 13.80
C SER A 52 -6.18 2.63 13.40
N VAL A 53 -6.37 1.92 12.29
CA VAL A 53 -5.33 1.03 11.75
C VAL A 53 -4.07 1.83 11.41
N MET A 54 -4.20 2.96 10.70
CA MET A 54 -3.06 3.78 10.30
C MET A 54 -2.24 4.26 11.50
N VAL A 55 -2.90 4.84 12.51
CA VAL A 55 -2.24 5.36 13.72
C VAL A 55 -1.51 4.25 14.47
N ASN A 56 -2.15 3.10 14.67
CA ASN A 56 -1.53 2.00 15.42
C ASN A 56 -0.42 1.32 14.62
N MET A 57 -0.54 1.22 13.29
CA MET A 57 0.54 0.72 12.44
C MET A 57 1.77 1.60 12.51
N LYS A 58 1.60 2.94 12.46
CA LYS A 58 2.71 3.87 12.61
C LYS A 58 3.43 3.70 13.95
N LYS A 59 2.67 3.56 15.04
CA LYS A 59 3.25 3.30 16.38
C LYS A 59 4.03 1.98 16.42
N MET A 60 3.52 0.91 15.79
CA MET A 60 4.24 -0.36 15.72
C MET A 60 5.51 -0.25 14.89
N GLU A 61 5.50 0.50 13.79
CA GLU A 61 6.69 0.76 12.97
C GLU A 61 7.75 1.51 13.77
N ASP A 62 7.37 2.55 14.53
CA ASP A 62 8.28 3.29 15.41
C ASP A 62 8.90 2.37 16.48
N GLN A 63 8.10 1.50 17.11
CA GLN A 63 8.57 0.51 18.08
C GLN A 63 9.51 -0.53 17.47
N GLN A 64 9.22 -0.99 16.25
CA GLN A 64 10.09 -1.88 15.51
C GLN A 64 11.44 -1.22 15.23
N ASN A 65 11.45 0.03 14.77
CA ASN A 65 12.67 0.77 14.47
C ASN A 65 13.54 0.97 15.71
N LEU A 66 12.93 1.28 16.86
CA LEU A 66 13.63 1.37 18.14
C LEU A 66 14.26 0.03 18.55
N SER A 67 13.55 -1.07 18.31
CA SER A 67 14.06 -2.43 18.61
C SER A 67 15.20 -2.80 17.67
N LEU A 68 15.08 -2.50 16.38
CA LEU A 68 16.14 -2.70 15.39
C LEU A 68 17.40 -1.90 15.73
N LYS A 69 17.26 -0.65 16.19
CA LYS A 69 18.42 0.16 16.62
C LYS A 69 19.23 -0.48 17.75
N LYS A 70 18.61 -1.31 18.59
CA LYS A 70 19.29 -2.04 19.68
C LYS A 70 19.98 -3.32 19.21
N ILE A 71 19.48 -3.93 18.12
CA ILE A 71 20.00 -5.18 17.55
C ILE A 71 21.13 -4.90 16.56
N LEU A 72 20.98 -3.83 15.77
CA LEU A 72 21.89 -3.43 14.72
C LEU A 72 23.02 -2.56 15.27
N THR A 73 24.18 -2.63 14.63
CA THR A 73 25.24 -1.62 14.83
C THR A 73 24.82 -0.28 14.25
N GLU A 74 25.50 0.81 14.64
CA GLU A 74 25.19 2.14 14.11
C GLU A 74 25.30 2.22 12.59
N GLU A 75 26.30 1.58 11.99
CA GLU A 75 26.50 1.55 10.55
C GLU A 75 25.39 0.77 9.82
N GLN A 76 25.01 -0.39 10.35
CA GLN A 76 23.89 -1.16 9.84
C GLN A 76 22.58 -0.40 9.96
N TYR A 77 22.35 0.30 11.08
CA TYR A 77 21.14 1.09 11.28
C TYR A 77 21.07 2.30 10.33
N LYS A 78 22.20 2.98 10.07
CA LYS A 78 22.27 4.04 9.05
C LYS A 78 21.94 3.52 7.64
N THR A 79 22.50 2.35 7.29
CA THR A 79 22.19 1.69 6.01
C THR A 79 20.70 1.32 5.92
N TYR A 80 20.14 0.78 7.00
CA TYR A 80 18.72 0.46 7.10
C TYR A 80 17.83 1.69 6.86
N LEU A 81 18.08 2.81 7.54
CA LEU A 81 17.32 4.05 7.36
C LEU A 81 17.44 4.57 5.92
N THR A 82 18.63 4.52 5.33
CA THR A 82 18.86 4.93 3.95
C THR A 82 18.05 4.09 2.97
N ASN A 83 18.03 2.77 3.15
CA ASN A 83 17.24 1.87 2.31
C ASN A 83 15.73 2.08 2.50
N LEU A 84 15.29 2.39 3.71
CA LEU A 84 13.88 2.69 4.01
C LEU A 84 13.43 3.97 3.30
N GLU A 85 14.23 5.03 3.36
CA GLU A 85 13.93 6.30 2.67
C GLU A 85 13.93 6.12 1.15
N LYS A 86 14.91 5.39 0.58
CA LYS A 86 14.92 5.05 -0.86
C LYS A 86 13.64 4.34 -1.29
N ARG A 87 13.23 3.30 -0.55
CA ARG A 87 11.99 2.55 -0.83
C ARG A 87 10.76 3.46 -0.77
N LYS A 88 10.72 4.39 0.19
CA LYS A 88 9.63 5.36 0.33
C LYS A 88 9.56 6.32 -0.86
N GLN A 89 10.70 6.85 -1.31
CA GLN A 89 10.79 7.73 -2.47
C GLN A 89 10.38 7.00 -3.77
N GLU A 90 10.82 5.76 -3.95
CA GLU A 90 10.41 4.93 -5.09
C GLU A 90 8.89 4.66 -5.08
N MET A 91 8.32 4.35 -3.91
CA MET A 91 6.88 4.18 -3.74
C MET A 91 6.11 5.46 -4.06
N GLU A 92 6.60 6.62 -3.61
CA GLU A 92 5.99 7.91 -3.89
C GLU A 92 6.05 8.27 -5.38
N LYS A 93 7.19 8.04 -6.02
CA LYS A 93 7.35 8.21 -7.48
C LYS A 93 6.37 7.33 -8.24
N ARG A 94 6.29 6.03 -7.91
CA ARG A 94 5.34 5.09 -8.52
C ARG A 94 3.88 5.51 -8.28
N ARG A 95 3.56 6.03 -7.10
CA ARG A 95 2.22 6.57 -6.80
C ARG A 95 1.88 7.74 -7.70
N LYS A 96 2.80 8.69 -7.87
CA LYS A 96 2.63 9.86 -8.75
C LYS A 96 2.44 9.42 -10.21
N GLU A 97 3.31 8.56 -10.71
CA GLU A 97 3.18 8.02 -12.08
C GLU A 97 1.85 7.30 -12.33
N MET A 98 1.33 6.57 -11.34
CA MET A 98 0.01 5.94 -11.45
C MET A 98 -1.13 6.96 -11.43
N MET A 99 -1.02 8.06 -10.67
CA MET A 99 -2.01 9.15 -10.68
C MET A 99 -2.02 9.86 -12.04
N ASP A 100 -0.85 10.17 -12.58
CA ASP A 100 -0.69 10.83 -13.88
C ASP A 100 -1.25 9.94 -15.02
N LYS A 101 -1.01 8.62 -14.97
CA LYS A 101 -1.57 7.66 -15.95
C LYS A 101 -3.08 7.47 -15.79
N ARG A 102 -3.62 7.54 -14.57
CA ARG A 102 -5.07 7.43 -14.30
C ARG A 102 -5.85 8.69 -14.67
N GLY A 103 -5.17 9.83 -14.84
CA GLY A 103 -5.72 11.06 -15.40
C GLY A 103 -5.83 11.09 -16.93
N GLY A 104 -5.29 10.10 -17.65
CA GLY A 104 -5.20 10.10 -19.11
C GLY A 104 -6.25 9.28 -19.88
N GLN A 105 -7.03 8.42 -19.24
CA GLN A 105 -8.06 7.64 -19.94
C GLN A 105 -9.15 7.16 -18.98
N ARG A 106 -10.20 7.97 -18.79
CA ARG A 106 -11.51 7.49 -18.35
C ARG A 106 -12.53 7.71 -19.48
N GLY A 107 -12.22 7.14 -20.64
CA GLY A 107 -13.23 6.82 -21.64
C GLY A 107 -13.78 5.43 -21.31
N GLY A 108 -15.07 5.31 -21.00
CA GLY A 108 -15.77 4.03 -20.97
C GLY A 108 -16.21 3.51 -19.61
N HIS A 109 -17.14 4.20 -18.96
CA HIS A 109 -18.30 3.56 -18.31
C HIS A 109 -19.44 4.58 -18.39
N GLY A 110 -20.49 4.20 -19.13
CA GLY A 110 -21.52 5.10 -19.62
C GLY A 110 -22.41 5.69 -18.53
N ASP A 111 -22.67 6.98 -18.66
CA ASP A 111 -23.86 7.65 -18.13
C ASP A 111 -24.88 7.75 -19.27
N PRO A 112 -26.05 7.07 -19.23
CA PRO A 112 -27.12 7.30 -20.17
C PRO A 112 -27.96 8.48 -19.66
N ALA A 113 -27.40 9.68 -19.67
CA ALA A 113 -28.16 10.87 -19.32
C ALA A 113 -27.50 12.10 -19.95
N THR A 114 -27.74 12.29 -21.25
CA THR A 114 -28.00 13.59 -21.91
C THR A 114 -27.95 13.37 -23.43
N VAL A 115 -29.09 13.09 -24.05
CA VAL A 115 -29.32 13.55 -25.42
C VAL A 115 -30.13 14.82 -25.29
N ASN A 116 -29.44 15.96 -25.35
CA ASN A 116 -30.08 17.22 -25.67
C ASN A 116 -30.55 17.10 -27.13
N GLU A 117 -31.86 17.08 -27.30
CA GLU A 117 -32.53 17.34 -28.57
C GLU A 117 -32.12 18.73 -29.04
N ASP A 118 -31.40 18.78 -30.16
CA ASP A 118 -31.50 19.84 -31.17
C ASP A 118 -30.88 19.27 -32.45
N HIS A 119 -31.60 18.33 -33.08
CA HIS A 119 -31.34 17.95 -34.46
C HIS A 119 -32.61 18.23 -35.25
N GLU A 120 -32.64 19.37 -35.94
CA GLU A 120 -33.64 19.71 -36.93
C GLU A 120 -33.65 18.64 -38.04
N CYS A 121 -34.55 17.66 -37.91
CA CYS A 121 -34.85 16.74 -38.99
C CYS A 121 -36.05 17.27 -39.77
N LYS A 122 -35.79 17.70 -41.01
CA LYS A 122 -36.78 18.15 -41.98
C LYS A 122 -37.86 17.09 -42.20
N GLY A 123 -39.10 17.56 -42.34
CA GLY A 123 -40.31 16.76 -42.19
C GLY A 123 -40.54 15.62 -43.17
N CYS A 124 -41.47 14.74 -42.78
CA CYS A 124 -42.59 14.26 -43.60
C CYS A 124 -43.39 13.21 -42.82
N GLY A 125 -44.72 13.26 -42.97
CA GLY A 125 -45.58 12.07 -42.88
C GLY A 125 -46.26 11.85 -41.53
N GLY A 126 -47.51 12.27 -41.42
CA GLY A 126 -48.33 12.12 -40.22
C GLY A 126 -48.89 10.71 -39.98
N CYS A 127 -49.63 10.60 -38.88
CA CYS A 127 -50.78 9.73 -38.64
C CYS A 127 -51.34 10.15 -37.25
N ASP A 128 -52.43 10.90 -37.19
CA ASP A 128 -53.82 10.42 -37.11
C ASP A 128 -54.13 9.50 -35.90
N LYS A 129 -54.94 10.07 -35.00
CA LYS A 129 -55.99 9.46 -34.15
C LYS A 129 -55.59 8.35 -33.16
N HIS A 130 -56.01 8.51 -31.90
CA HIS A 130 -57.32 8.03 -31.46
C HIS A 130 -57.58 8.33 -29.97
N LYS A 131 -58.70 9.04 -29.75
CA LYS A 131 -59.57 9.16 -28.56
C LYS A 131 -59.01 9.74 -27.26
#